data_AF-A0A9E5WZK6-F1
#
_entry.id   AF-A0A9E5WZK6-F1
#
_cell.length_a   1.000
_cell.length_b   1.000
_cell.length_c   1.000
_cell.angle_alpha   90.00
_cell.angle_beta   90.00
_cell.angle_gamma   90.00
#
_symmetry.space_group_name_H-M   'P 1'
#
loop_
_entity.id
_entity.type
_entity.pdbx_description
1 polymer ?
#
loop_
_entity_poly.entity_id
_entity_poly.type
_entity_poly.pdbx_seq_one_letter_code
_entity_poly.pdbx_strand_id
1 'polypeptide(L)'
;METRAHYVLIGAVVLSAVAAGFLFILWLGQTQREFDEYDIIFTERVSGLSVGAPVRFNGIQKGEVSTLTIDPDDPSTVIARVRVDKDTPVKTDTKAELELVGFTGLAIIQLVGGSRNAELLKDVSEDKAPKIKADTSGFAAFLEGSGDVLTQANRLLSDENIAGIADIIAHIETLTGVIADNDEHISAMIGDAATVTANLAEASGKLNAAATSLQTLLEDDAPVAMRDADAVLKETQALVTDLRAVVEENRAALRVFTDQGLAQVAPAMAEARRLMRTLDYILREIDRDPQAYLLGDSVPEYGAEEE
;
A
#
# COMPACT_ATOMS: atom_id res chain seq x y z
N MET A 1 38.54 78.20 9.64
CA MET A 1 39.09 77.01 8.93
C MET A 1 38.22 75.83 9.31
N GLU A 2 38.16 74.77 8.49
CA GLU A 2 37.35 73.53 8.68
C GLU A 2 35.92 73.58 8.13
N THR A 3 35.70 72.95 6.97
CA THR A 3 34.41 72.34 6.51
C THR A 3 34.49 71.79 5.08
N ARG A 4 35.49 72.14 4.26
CA ARG A 4 35.61 71.58 2.90
C ARG A 4 36.31 70.21 2.79
N ALA A 5 36.92 69.73 3.88
CA ALA A 5 37.68 68.47 3.89
C ALA A 5 36.82 67.20 3.95
N HIS A 6 35.54 67.29 4.36
CA HIS A 6 34.68 66.12 4.54
C HIS A 6 34.11 65.56 3.23
N TYR A 7 33.85 66.39 2.22
CA TYR A 7 33.29 65.92 0.93
C TYR A 7 34.27 65.04 0.15
N VAL A 8 35.57 65.33 0.24
CA VAL A 8 36.62 64.50 -0.39
C VAL A 8 36.70 63.13 0.28
N LEU A 9 36.55 63.10 1.61
CA LEU A 9 36.59 61.86 2.39
C LEU A 9 35.35 60.99 2.11
N ILE A 10 34.16 61.60 2.03
CA ILE A 10 32.92 60.91 1.63
C ILE A 10 33.04 60.39 0.19
N GLY A 11 33.54 61.22 -0.73
CA GLY A 11 33.78 60.80 -2.12
C GLY A 11 34.74 59.62 -2.22
N ALA A 12 35.83 59.63 -1.46
CA ALA A 12 36.81 58.53 -1.42
C ALA A 12 36.20 57.23 -0.86
N VAL A 13 35.37 57.30 0.17
CA VAL A 13 34.67 56.12 0.72
C VAL A 13 33.69 55.54 -0.28
N VAL A 14 32.91 56.38 -0.96
CA VAL A 14 31.96 55.93 -1.99
C VAL A 14 32.71 55.29 -3.17
N LEU A 15 33.79 55.91 -3.65
CA LEU A 15 34.63 55.33 -4.71
C LEU A 15 35.27 54.00 -4.29
N SER A 16 35.72 53.89 -3.04
CA SER A 16 36.28 52.65 -2.50
C SER A 16 35.21 51.55 -2.37
N ALA A 17 33.99 51.92 -1.96
CA ALA A 17 32.87 50.98 -1.88
C ALA A 17 32.45 50.48 -3.26
N VAL A 18 32.41 51.36 -4.27
CA VAL A 18 32.14 50.99 -5.67
C VAL A 18 33.25 50.08 -6.21
N ALA A 19 34.52 50.41 -5.96
CA ALA A 19 35.65 49.57 -6.37
C ALA A 19 35.64 48.19 -5.69
N ALA A 20 35.34 48.15 -4.39
CA ALA A 20 35.20 46.90 -3.64
C ALA A 20 34.01 46.08 -4.14
N GLY A 21 32.87 46.71 -4.46
CA GLY A 21 31.73 46.04 -5.08
C GLY A 21 32.06 45.44 -6.45
N PHE A 22 32.81 46.18 -7.27
CA PHE A 22 33.27 45.68 -8.57
C PHE A 22 34.21 44.49 -8.43
N LEU A 23 35.18 44.57 -7.51
CA LEU A 23 36.08 43.45 -7.18
C LEU A 23 35.32 42.25 -6.62
N PHE A 24 34.30 42.46 -5.79
CA PHE A 24 33.48 41.39 -5.24
C PHE A 24 32.66 40.68 -6.33
N ILE A 25 32.10 41.42 -7.29
CA ILE A 25 31.38 40.84 -8.45
C ILE A 25 32.35 40.00 -9.31
N LEU A 26 33.55 40.53 -9.60
CA LEU A 26 34.56 39.79 -10.37
C LEU A 26 35.04 38.53 -9.63
N TRP A 27 35.18 38.61 -8.31
CA TRP A 27 35.56 37.47 -7.48
C TRP A 27 34.46 36.39 -7.43
N LEU A 28 33.19 36.79 -7.38
CA LEU A 28 32.05 35.87 -7.37
C LEU A 28 31.93 35.07 -8.67
N GLY A 29 32.27 35.68 -9.81
CA GLY A 29 32.28 35.03 -11.12
C GLY A 29 33.42 34.03 -11.32
N GLN A 30 34.41 33.97 -10.41
CA GLN A 30 35.60 33.12 -10.55
C GLN A 30 35.41 31.68 -10.04
N THR A 31 34.25 31.35 -9.46
CA THR A 31 33.88 29.94 -9.19
C THR A 31 33.32 29.30 -10.46
N GLN A 32 34.13 29.22 -11.51
CA GLN A 32 33.80 28.39 -12.66
C GLN A 32 34.04 26.93 -12.28
N ARG A 33 32.96 26.16 -12.11
CA ARG A 33 33.07 24.69 -12.08
C ARG A 33 33.61 24.26 -13.44
N GLU A 34 34.72 23.53 -13.44
CA GLU A 34 35.26 22.96 -14.67
C GLU A 34 34.39 21.76 -15.08
N PHE A 35 33.78 21.86 -16.26
CA PHE A 35 32.98 20.81 -16.85
C PHE A 35 33.70 20.23 -18.08
N ASP A 36 33.60 18.93 -18.25
CA ASP A 36 33.93 18.25 -19.50
C ASP A 36 32.65 18.15 -20.35
N GLU A 37 32.76 18.39 -21.66
CA GLU A 37 31.63 18.34 -22.60
C GLU A 37 31.63 17.02 -23.38
N TYR A 38 30.45 16.41 -23.52
CA TYR A 38 30.25 15.20 -24.32
C TYR A 38 29.03 15.34 -25.21
N ASP A 39 29.08 14.75 -26.41
CA ASP A 39 27.96 14.72 -27.34
C ASP A 39 27.30 13.32 -27.30
N ILE A 40 26.04 13.27 -26.89
CA ILE A 40 25.27 12.04 -26.83
C ILE A 40 24.41 11.93 -28.08
N ILE A 41 24.60 10.84 -28.81
CA ILE A 41 23.93 10.58 -30.08
C ILE A 41 22.74 9.66 -29.84
N PHE A 42 21.54 10.18 -30.09
CA PHE A 42 20.29 9.42 -30.07
C PHE A 42 19.81 9.18 -31.51
N THR A 43 19.66 7.91 -31.89
CA THR A 43 19.08 7.50 -33.19
C THR A 43 17.57 7.28 -33.12
N GLU A 44 16.98 7.47 -31.94
CA GLU A 44 15.55 7.33 -31.67
C GLU A 44 14.98 8.62 -31.09
N ARG A 45 13.67 8.65 -30.90
CA ARG A 45 12.96 9.81 -30.34
C ARG A 45 13.37 10.06 -28.89
N VAL A 46 13.80 11.28 -28.61
CA VAL A 46 14.15 11.76 -27.26
C VAL A 46 12.98 12.50 -26.59
N SER A 47 11.82 11.84 -26.52
CA SER A 47 10.62 12.43 -25.91
C SER A 47 10.83 12.73 -24.42
N GLY A 48 10.47 13.94 -23.99
CA GLY A 48 10.59 14.37 -22.60
C GLY A 48 11.98 14.88 -22.19
N LEU A 49 12.97 14.82 -23.08
CA LEU A 49 14.30 15.37 -22.84
C LEU A 49 14.34 16.86 -23.20
N SER A 50 14.88 17.69 -22.30
CA SER A 50 14.97 19.13 -22.47
C SER A 50 16.35 19.67 -22.09
N VAL A 51 16.64 20.90 -22.50
CA VAL A 51 17.83 21.63 -22.04
C VAL A 51 17.70 21.87 -20.53
N GLY A 52 18.77 21.60 -19.79
CA GLY A 52 18.79 21.61 -18.32
C GLY A 52 18.39 20.29 -17.68
N ALA A 53 17.99 19.28 -18.46
CA ALA A 53 17.70 17.95 -17.90
C ALA A 53 18.95 17.39 -17.20
N PRO A 54 18.80 16.76 -16.02
CA PRO A 54 19.93 16.26 -15.26
C PRO A 54 20.60 15.09 -15.97
N VAL A 55 21.93 15.07 -15.89
CA VAL A 55 22.75 13.95 -16.35
C VAL A 55 23.29 13.24 -15.12
N ARG A 56 22.98 11.95 -15.02
CA ARG A 56 23.40 11.09 -13.92
C ARG A 56 24.49 10.13 -14.37
N PHE A 57 25.36 9.75 -13.46
CA PHE A 57 26.34 8.69 -13.66
C PHE A 57 26.11 7.64 -12.57
N ASN A 58 25.77 6.41 -12.97
CA ASN A 58 25.33 5.33 -12.07
C ASN A 58 24.37 5.81 -10.95
N GLY A 59 23.33 6.57 -11.30
CA GLY A 59 22.32 7.10 -10.38
C GLY A 59 22.65 8.42 -9.67
N ILE A 60 23.88 8.93 -9.76
CA ILE A 60 24.29 10.18 -9.09
C ILE A 60 24.31 11.32 -10.10
N GLN A 61 23.63 12.44 -9.80
CA GLN A 61 23.66 13.63 -10.66
C GLN A 61 25.08 14.21 -10.71
N LYS A 62 25.61 14.32 -11.93
CA LYS A 62 26.98 14.77 -12.22
C LYS A 62 27.05 15.79 -13.34
N GLY A 63 25.91 16.22 -13.87
CA GLY A 63 25.87 17.15 -14.98
C GLY A 63 24.46 17.53 -15.40
N GLU A 64 24.40 18.19 -16.55
CA GLU A 64 23.16 18.64 -17.18
C GLU A 64 23.27 18.70 -18.71
N VAL A 65 22.13 18.60 -19.38
CA VAL A 65 22.01 18.84 -20.82
C VAL A 65 22.18 20.33 -21.10
N SER A 66 23.14 20.67 -21.92
CA SER A 66 23.48 22.05 -22.28
C SER A 66 22.78 22.52 -23.54
N THR A 67 22.78 21.68 -24.58
CA THR A 67 22.08 21.97 -25.83
C THR A 67 21.47 20.70 -26.39
N LEU A 68 20.36 20.85 -27.11
CA LEU A 68 19.71 19.78 -27.84
C LEU A 68 19.55 20.23 -29.29
N THR A 69 20.18 19.52 -30.22
CA THR A 69 20.20 19.88 -31.64
C THR A 69 19.97 18.65 -32.50
N ILE A 70 19.37 18.84 -33.67
CA ILE A 70 19.23 17.79 -34.68
C ILE A 70 20.50 17.80 -35.53
N ASP A 71 21.01 16.63 -35.91
CA ASP A 71 22.16 16.52 -36.79
C ASP A 71 21.81 17.11 -38.18
N PRO A 72 22.58 18.09 -38.70
CA PRO A 72 22.32 18.71 -39.99
C PRO A 72 22.47 17.75 -41.18
N ASP A 73 23.28 16.69 -41.06
CA ASP A 73 23.51 15.71 -42.11
C ASP A 73 22.49 14.56 -42.07
N ASP A 74 21.97 14.25 -40.87
CA ASP A 74 20.92 13.24 -40.65
C ASP A 74 19.83 13.74 -39.69
N PRO A 75 18.69 14.26 -40.21
CA PRO A 75 17.60 14.77 -39.39
C PRO A 75 16.94 13.75 -38.46
N SER A 76 17.20 12.44 -38.63
CA SER A 76 16.70 11.40 -37.73
C SER A 76 17.54 11.24 -36.46
N THR A 77 18.72 11.85 -36.42
CA THR A 77 19.64 11.78 -35.30
C THR A 77 19.58 13.06 -34.46
N VAL A 78 19.44 12.89 -33.14
CA VAL A 78 19.47 14.00 -32.18
C VAL A 78 20.77 13.96 -31.38
N ILE A 79 21.42 15.11 -31.29
CA ILE A 79 22.66 15.33 -30.55
C ILE A 79 22.34 16.15 -29.31
N ALA A 80 22.50 15.52 -28.13
CA ALA A 80 22.42 16.20 -26.86
C ALA A 80 23.84 16.47 -26.35
N ARG A 81 24.21 17.75 -26.26
CA ARG A 81 25.48 18.13 -25.62
C ARG A 81 25.28 18.19 -24.12
N VAL A 82 26.08 17.44 -23.38
CA VAL A 82 26.04 17.42 -21.92
C VAL A 82 27.30 18.04 -21.34
N ARG A 83 27.13 18.78 -20.24
CA ARG A 83 28.24 19.24 -19.40
C ARG A 83 28.26 18.36 -18.16
N VAL A 84 29.38 17.68 -17.93
CA VAL A 84 29.56 16.75 -16.82
C VAL A 84 30.74 17.23 -15.96
N ASP A 85 30.64 17.09 -14.64
CA ASP A 85 31.71 17.48 -13.73
C ASP A 85 33.02 16.75 -14.11
N LYS A 86 34.14 17.49 -14.13
CA LYS A 86 35.46 16.98 -14.57
C LYS A 86 36.03 15.82 -13.75
N ASP A 87 35.52 15.62 -12.52
CA ASP A 87 35.85 14.48 -11.65
C ASP A 87 35.12 13.19 -12.07
N THR A 88 34.19 13.25 -13.01
CA THR A 88 33.38 12.11 -13.42
C THR A 88 34.18 11.18 -14.35
N PRO A 89 34.32 9.89 -14.02
CA PRO A 89 35.10 8.94 -14.81
C PRO A 89 34.31 8.41 -16.01
N VAL A 90 34.08 9.27 -17.01
CA VAL A 90 33.48 8.87 -18.30
C VAL A 90 34.53 8.15 -19.15
N LYS A 91 34.27 6.89 -19.47
CA LYS A 91 35.22 5.98 -20.13
C LYS A 91 34.74 5.57 -21.52
N THR A 92 35.62 4.93 -22.28
CA THR A 92 35.30 4.44 -23.64
C THR A 92 34.18 3.40 -23.69
N ASP A 93 33.92 2.72 -22.58
CA ASP A 93 32.82 1.76 -22.41
C ASP A 93 31.58 2.37 -21.74
N THR A 94 31.56 3.68 -21.47
CA THR A 94 30.39 4.36 -20.94
C THR A 94 29.30 4.43 -22.00
N LYS A 95 28.10 4.01 -21.63
CA LYS A 95 26.89 4.12 -22.43
C LYS A 95 25.98 5.18 -21.84
N ALA A 96 25.20 5.84 -22.68
CA ALA A 96 24.16 6.77 -22.25
C ALA A 96 22.79 6.12 -22.42
N GLU A 97 21.98 6.11 -21.38
CA GLU A 97 20.61 5.60 -21.42
C GLU A 97 19.64 6.77 -21.20
N LEU A 98 18.51 6.74 -21.90
CA LEU A 98 17.42 7.69 -21.65
C LEU A 98 16.48 7.06 -20.61
N GLU A 99 16.35 7.69 -19.46
CA GLU A 99 15.49 7.21 -18.37
C GLU A 99 14.33 8.19 -18.17
N LEU A 100 13.09 7.69 -18.14
CA LEU A 100 11.93 8.49 -17.79
C LEU A 100 11.72 8.46 -16.27
N VAL A 101 11.61 9.64 -15.67
CA VAL A 101 11.41 9.79 -14.24
C VAL A 101 10.00 10.30 -13.96
N GLY A 102 9.25 9.48 -13.22
CA GLY A 102 7.89 9.80 -12.81
C GLY A 102 6.86 9.68 -13.94
N PHE A 103 5.61 10.01 -13.60
CA PHE A 103 4.46 9.92 -14.51
C PHE A 103 4.30 11.15 -15.40
N THR A 104 5.07 12.22 -15.15
CA THR A 104 5.04 13.47 -15.94
C THR A 104 5.75 13.35 -17.27
N GLY A 105 6.42 12.21 -17.54
CA GLY A 105 7.11 11.95 -18.80
C GLY A 105 8.40 12.76 -18.98
N LEU A 106 9.01 13.26 -17.90
CA LEU A 106 10.30 13.93 -17.96
C LEU A 106 11.40 12.91 -18.14
N ALA A 107 12.28 13.14 -19.11
CA ALA A 107 13.41 12.26 -19.39
C ALA A 107 14.72 12.86 -18.88
N ILE A 108 15.58 11.99 -18.36
CA ILE A 108 16.92 12.30 -17.90
C ILE A 108 17.92 11.42 -18.64
N ILE A 109 19.20 11.82 -18.62
CA ILE A 109 20.27 11.01 -19.22
C ILE A 109 21.01 10.28 -18.10
N GLN A 110 21.09 8.97 -18.22
CA GLN A 110 21.80 8.09 -17.30
C GLN A 110 23.04 7.51 -17.99
N LEU A 111 24.23 7.95 -17.57
CA LEU A 111 25.50 7.36 -17.98
C LEU A 111 25.77 6.11 -17.14
N VAL A 112 26.00 4.98 -17.81
CA VAL A 112 26.23 3.67 -17.20
C VAL A 112 27.54 3.08 -17.72
N GLY A 113 28.27 2.38 -16.86
CA GLY A 113 29.52 1.71 -17.21
C GLY A 113 30.73 2.30 -16.48
N GLY A 114 31.89 2.26 -17.14
CA GLY A 114 33.15 2.74 -16.56
C GLY A 114 34.00 1.61 -15.98
N SER A 115 34.24 0.54 -16.73
CA SER A 115 35.09 -0.58 -16.29
C SER A 115 36.48 -0.10 -15.86
N ARG A 116 37.05 -0.72 -14.81
CA ARG A 116 38.35 -0.28 -14.25
C ARG A 116 39.47 -0.19 -15.28
N ASN A 117 39.48 -1.08 -16.27
CA ASN A 117 40.53 -1.19 -17.28
C ASN A 117 40.28 -0.34 -18.54
N ALA A 118 39.11 0.30 -18.68
CA ALA A 118 38.84 1.18 -19.81
C ALA A 118 39.53 2.55 -19.60
N GLU A 119 40.00 3.13 -20.69
CA GLU A 119 40.60 4.46 -20.74
C GLU A 119 39.52 5.55 -20.65
N LEU A 120 39.89 6.76 -20.22
CA LEU A 120 38.96 7.88 -20.18
C LEU A 120 38.63 8.31 -21.62
N LEU A 121 37.35 8.54 -21.90
CA LEU A 121 36.89 8.82 -23.26
C LEU A 121 37.50 10.12 -23.83
N LYS A 122 37.74 11.11 -22.95
CA LYS A 122 38.37 12.38 -23.30
C LYS A 122 39.84 12.29 -23.70
N ASP A 123 40.54 11.23 -23.28
CA ASP A 123 41.97 11.06 -23.56
C ASP A 123 42.22 10.37 -24.91
N VAL A 124 41.20 9.68 -25.43
CA VAL A 124 41.29 8.86 -26.65
C VAL A 124 40.62 9.53 -27.85
N SER A 125 39.72 10.49 -27.62
CA SER A 125 39.03 11.21 -28.69
C SER A 125 39.76 12.49 -29.09
N GLU A 126 39.93 12.70 -30.40
CA GLU A 126 40.46 13.95 -30.95
C GLU A 126 39.38 15.05 -31.09
N ASP A 127 38.11 14.70 -30.86
CA ASP A 127 36.99 15.63 -30.94
C ASP A 127 36.95 16.54 -29.70
N LYS A 128 36.55 17.80 -29.90
CA LYS A 128 36.36 18.76 -28.79
C LYS A 128 35.33 18.30 -27.76
N ALA A 129 34.35 17.53 -28.20
CA ALA A 129 33.34 16.87 -27.37
C ALA A 129 33.24 15.40 -27.81
N PRO A 130 33.76 14.45 -27.02
CA PRO A 130 33.73 13.04 -27.39
C PRO A 130 32.29 12.53 -27.50
N LYS A 131 32.07 11.62 -28.45
CA LYS A 131 30.73 11.11 -28.78
C LYS A 131 30.40 9.84 -27.99
N ILE A 132 29.23 9.80 -27.37
CA ILE A 132 28.68 8.63 -26.66
C ILE A 132 27.41 8.18 -27.40
N LYS A 133 27.31 6.90 -27.72
CA LYS A 133 26.08 6.35 -28.32
C LYS A 133 25.04 6.07 -27.24
N ALA A 134 23.80 6.50 -27.48
CA ALA A 134 22.70 6.16 -26.62
C ALA A 134 22.29 4.68 -26.77
N ASP A 135 21.97 4.04 -25.65
CA ASP A 135 21.38 2.71 -25.54
C ASP A 135 19.93 2.89 -25.06
N THR A 136 18.96 2.56 -25.92
CA THR A 136 17.53 2.78 -25.69
C THR A 136 16.82 1.57 -25.07
N SER A 137 17.58 0.50 -24.77
CA SER A 137 17.04 -0.76 -24.24
C SER A 137 16.31 -0.61 -22.90
N GLY A 138 16.72 0.33 -22.04
CA GLY A 138 16.08 0.58 -20.74
C GLY A 138 14.63 1.07 -20.83
N PHE A 139 14.31 1.88 -21.85
CA PHE A 139 12.95 2.38 -22.07
C PHE A 139 12.00 1.28 -22.59
N ALA A 140 12.49 0.43 -23.48
CA ALA A 140 11.72 -0.70 -24.01
C ALA A 140 11.35 -1.69 -22.88
N ALA A 141 12.28 -1.98 -21.97
CA ALA A 141 12.04 -2.87 -20.83
C ALA A 141 10.98 -2.34 -19.85
N PHE A 142 10.93 -1.02 -19.62
CA PHE A 142 9.89 -0.40 -18.80
C PHE A 142 8.49 -0.55 -19.43
N LEU A 143 8.38 -0.33 -20.74
CA LEU A 143 7.12 -0.48 -21.46
C LEU A 143 6.61 -1.93 -21.44
N GLU A 144 7.51 -2.91 -21.59
CA GLU A 144 7.16 -4.33 -21.45
C GLU A 144 6.62 -4.66 -20.05
N GLY A 145 7.28 -4.18 -18.99
CA GLY A 145 6.84 -4.41 -17.61
C GLY A 145 5.48 -3.78 -17.27
N SER A 146 5.09 -2.70 -17.95
CA SER A 146 3.78 -2.05 -17.74
C SER A 146 2.60 -2.87 -18.29
N GLY A 147 2.83 -3.70 -19.32
CA GLY A 147 1.81 -4.57 -19.93
C GLY A 147 1.34 -5.68 -18.99
N ASP A 148 2.21 -6.16 -18.09
CA ASP A 148 1.88 -7.21 -17.12
C ASP A 148 0.88 -6.74 -16.06
N VAL A 149 1.00 -5.48 -15.61
CA VAL A 149 0.07 -4.87 -14.64
C VAL A 149 -1.33 -4.75 -15.24
N LEU A 150 -1.42 -4.31 -16.49
CA LEU A 150 -2.70 -4.17 -17.19
C LEU A 150 -3.36 -5.53 -17.43
N THR A 151 -2.55 -6.55 -17.71
CA THR A 151 -3.01 -7.94 -17.88
C THR A 151 -3.53 -8.53 -16.56
N GLN A 152 -2.86 -8.26 -15.44
CA GLN A 152 -3.30 -8.65 -14.10
C GLN A 152 -4.61 -7.95 -13.71
N ALA A 153 -4.74 -6.65 -13.98
CA ALA A 153 -5.95 -5.89 -13.70
C ALA A 153 -7.16 -6.42 -14.51
N ASN A 154 -6.98 -6.66 -15.81
CA ASN A 154 -8.02 -7.25 -16.67
C ASN A 154 -8.45 -8.64 -16.20
N ARG A 155 -7.52 -9.44 -15.66
CA ARG A 155 -7.86 -10.75 -15.11
C ARG A 155 -8.69 -10.63 -13.84
N LEU A 156 -8.44 -9.66 -12.96
CA LEU A 156 -9.24 -9.43 -11.76
C LEU A 156 -10.63 -8.86 -12.08
N LEU A 157 -10.72 -8.02 -13.11
CA LEU A 157 -11.97 -7.41 -13.60
C LEU A 157 -12.67 -8.26 -14.66
N SER A 158 -12.34 -9.54 -14.79
CA SER A 158 -13.01 -10.42 -15.74
C SER A 158 -14.49 -10.59 -15.36
N ASP A 159 -15.36 -10.75 -16.37
CA ASP A 159 -16.79 -10.96 -16.17
C ASP A 159 -17.09 -12.13 -15.21
N GLU A 160 -16.25 -13.17 -15.24
CA GLU A 160 -16.36 -14.34 -14.36
C GLU A 160 -16.06 -14.00 -12.89
N ASN A 161 -15.05 -13.16 -12.62
CA ASN A 161 -14.75 -12.71 -11.27
C ASN A 161 -15.81 -11.74 -10.74
N ILE A 162 -16.31 -10.84 -11.61
CA ILE A 162 -17.39 -9.91 -11.26
C ILE A 162 -18.67 -10.69 -10.91
N ALA A 163 -19.03 -11.69 -11.74
CA ALA A 163 -20.17 -12.56 -11.47
C ALA A 163 -19.99 -13.34 -10.16
N GLY A 164 -18.81 -13.91 -9.91
CA GLY A 164 -18.52 -14.63 -8.67
C GLY A 164 -18.60 -13.75 -7.42
N ILE A 165 -18.12 -12.50 -7.50
CA ILE A 165 -18.24 -11.53 -6.39
C ILE A 165 -19.70 -11.14 -6.17
N ALA A 166 -20.46 -10.88 -7.25
CA ALA A 166 -21.88 -10.56 -7.15
C ALA A 166 -22.68 -11.69 -6.50
N ASP A 167 -22.39 -12.94 -6.88
CA ASP A 167 -23.02 -14.13 -6.27
C ASP A 167 -22.69 -14.23 -4.78
N ILE A 168 -21.44 -14.04 -4.37
CA ILE A 168 -21.06 -14.07 -2.95
C ILE A 168 -21.83 -13.02 -2.16
N ILE A 169 -21.96 -11.80 -2.67
CA ILE A 169 -22.71 -10.71 -2.02
C ILE A 169 -24.19 -11.10 -1.87
N ALA A 170 -24.81 -11.64 -2.92
CA ALA A 170 -26.21 -12.07 -2.88
C ALA A 170 -26.46 -13.20 -1.86
N HIS A 171 -25.53 -14.15 -1.74
CA HIS A 171 -25.61 -15.22 -0.74
C HIS A 171 -25.44 -14.68 0.68
N ILE A 172 -24.53 -13.74 0.90
CA ILE A 172 -24.36 -13.08 2.19
C ILE A 172 -25.64 -12.34 2.56
N GLU A 173 -26.21 -11.54 1.67
CA GLU A 173 -27.47 -10.82 1.93
C GLU A 173 -28.61 -11.78 2.28
N THR A 174 -28.74 -12.89 1.55
CA THR A 174 -29.77 -13.91 1.82
C THR A 174 -29.59 -14.54 3.21
N LEU A 175 -28.37 -14.97 3.55
CA LEU A 175 -28.07 -15.57 4.86
C LEU A 175 -28.29 -14.56 6.00
N THR A 176 -27.86 -13.33 5.78
CA THR A 176 -28.03 -12.19 6.69
C THR A 176 -29.51 -11.92 6.94
N GLY A 177 -30.35 -11.98 5.90
CA GLY A 177 -31.80 -11.84 5.99
C GLY A 177 -32.45 -12.98 6.78
N VAL A 178 -32.13 -14.23 6.46
CA VAL A 178 -32.67 -15.41 7.17
C VAL A 178 -32.35 -15.36 8.66
N ILE A 179 -31.12 -14.97 9.04
CA ILE A 179 -30.73 -14.84 10.44
C ILE A 179 -31.50 -13.70 11.12
N ALA A 180 -31.63 -12.55 10.48
CA ALA A 180 -32.36 -11.40 11.03
C ALA A 180 -33.85 -11.70 11.23
N ASP A 181 -34.47 -12.41 10.28
CA ASP A 181 -35.90 -12.75 10.34
C ASP A 181 -36.21 -13.83 11.39
N ASN A 182 -35.23 -14.65 11.77
CA ASN A 182 -35.39 -15.74 12.75
C ASN A 182 -34.82 -15.40 14.14
N ASP A 183 -34.41 -14.15 14.39
CA ASP A 183 -33.80 -13.72 15.67
C ASP A 183 -34.70 -14.03 16.89
N GLU A 184 -36.01 -13.79 16.76
CA GLU A 184 -36.98 -14.05 17.82
C GLU A 184 -37.17 -15.55 18.09
N HIS A 185 -37.21 -16.37 17.04
CA HIS A 185 -37.31 -17.84 17.15
C HIS A 185 -36.04 -18.46 17.75
N ILE A 186 -34.86 -17.98 17.33
CA ILE A 186 -33.57 -18.43 17.88
C ILE A 186 -33.49 -18.06 19.37
N SER A 187 -33.85 -16.83 19.73
CA SER A 187 -33.90 -16.37 21.12
C SER A 187 -34.88 -17.19 21.97
N ALA A 188 -36.06 -17.52 21.43
CA ALA A 188 -37.05 -18.35 22.11
C ALA A 188 -36.53 -19.78 22.35
N MET A 189 -35.92 -20.42 21.34
CA MET A 189 -35.33 -21.76 21.49
C MET A 189 -34.25 -21.81 22.58
N ILE A 190 -33.42 -20.77 22.67
CA ILE A 190 -32.40 -20.66 23.73
C ILE A 190 -33.05 -20.54 25.10
N GLY A 191 -34.09 -19.70 25.22
CA GLY A 191 -34.85 -19.53 26.46
C GLY A 191 -35.53 -20.82 26.93
N ASP A 192 -36.13 -21.56 25.99
CA ASP A 192 -36.75 -22.85 26.25
C ASP A 192 -35.71 -23.89 26.69
N ALA A 193 -34.55 -23.96 26.00
CA ALA A 193 -33.47 -24.87 26.38
C ALA A 193 -32.90 -24.56 27.77
N ALA A 194 -32.74 -23.27 28.12
CA ALA A 194 -32.33 -22.85 29.46
C ALA A 194 -33.36 -23.28 30.54
N THR A 195 -34.65 -23.12 30.23
CA THR A 195 -35.75 -23.51 31.14
C THR A 195 -35.81 -25.03 31.34
N VAL A 196 -35.70 -25.81 30.26
CA VAL A 196 -35.65 -27.28 30.33
C VAL A 196 -34.46 -27.75 31.16
N THR A 197 -33.28 -27.15 30.96
CA THR A 197 -32.07 -27.47 31.71
C THR A 197 -32.24 -27.16 33.21
N ALA A 198 -32.88 -26.04 33.55
CA ALA A 198 -33.17 -25.68 34.94
C ALA A 198 -34.14 -26.68 35.60
N ASN A 199 -35.20 -27.08 34.91
CA ASN A 199 -36.16 -28.07 35.39
C ASN A 199 -35.52 -29.45 35.59
N LEU A 200 -34.63 -29.87 34.68
CA LEU A 200 -33.86 -31.11 34.80
C LEU A 200 -32.91 -31.09 36.01
N ALA A 201 -32.24 -29.96 36.25
CA ALA A 201 -31.38 -29.78 37.42
C ALA A 201 -32.18 -29.87 38.73
N GLU A 202 -33.36 -29.25 38.79
CA GLU A 202 -34.26 -29.32 39.94
C GLU A 202 -34.77 -30.76 40.18
N ALA A 203 -35.19 -31.44 39.11
CA ALA A 203 -35.64 -32.83 39.16
C ALA A 203 -34.52 -33.77 39.65
N SER A 204 -33.30 -33.60 39.14
CA SER A 204 -32.11 -34.34 39.61
C SER A 204 -31.86 -34.11 41.10
N GLY A 205 -32.01 -32.86 41.58
CA GLY A 205 -31.90 -32.53 43.01
C GLY A 205 -32.94 -33.25 43.87
N LYS A 206 -34.21 -33.23 43.45
CA LYS A 206 -35.31 -33.93 44.15
C LYS A 206 -35.11 -35.45 44.17
N LEU A 207 -34.69 -36.03 43.05
CA LEU A 207 -34.38 -37.46 42.94
C LEU A 207 -33.21 -37.86 43.86
N ASN A 208 -32.16 -37.05 43.91
CA ASN A 208 -31.03 -37.28 44.82
C ASN A 208 -31.45 -37.24 46.29
N ALA A 209 -32.32 -36.29 46.67
CA ALA A 209 -32.87 -36.21 48.03
C ALA A 209 -33.77 -37.40 48.38
N ALA A 210 -34.56 -37.88 47.43
CA ALA A 210 -35.38 -39.08 47.59
C ALA A 210 -34.51 -40.34 47.75
N ALA A 211 -33.48 -40.50 46.92
CA ALA A 211 -32.53 -41.60 47.02
C ALA A 211 -31.80 -41.60 48.37
N THR A 212 -31.38 -40.42 48.85
CA THR A 212 -30.74 -40.28 50.16
C THR A 212 -31.70 -40.67 51.30
N SER A 213 -32.94 -40.19 51.27
CA SER A 213 -33.96 -40.55 52.27
C SER A 213 -34.24 -42.07 52.30
N LEU A 214 -34.32 -42.71 51.13
CA LEU A 214 -34.51 -44.15 51.02
C LEU A 214 -33.31 -44.93 51.56
N GLN A 215 -32.09 -44.47 51.29
CA GLN A 215 -30.88 -45.08 51.83
C GLN A 215 -30.87 -45.04 53.36
N THR A 216 -31.20 -43.89 53.96
CA THR A 216 -31.30 -43.75 55.42
C THR A 216 -32.36 -44.67 56.03
N LEU A 217 -33.53 -44.80 55.40
CA LEU A 217 -34.59 -45.71 55.87
C LEU A 217 -34.20 -47.19 55.81
N LEU A 218 -33.36 -47.58 54.85
CA LEU A 218 -32.87 -48.96 54.71
C LEU A 218 -31.75 -49.31 55.68
N GLU A 219 -30.95 -48.32 56.08
CA GLU A 219 -29.90 -48.48 57.10
C GLU A 219 -30.51 -48.64 58.51
N ASP A 220 -31.71 -48.08 58.76
CA ASP A 220 -32.27 -48.01 60.12
C ASP A 220 -33.14 -49.22 60.57
N ASP A 221 -33.97 -49.93 59.76
CA ASP A 221 -34.81 -51.03 60.34
C ASP A 221 -35.65 -52.01 59.44
N ALA A 222 -35.21 -52.51 58.25
CA ALA A 222 -36.09 -53.42 57.45
C ALA A 222 -35.41 -54.55 56.64
N PRO A 223 -35.26 -55.78 57.18
CA PRO A 223 -34.56 -56.88 56.50
C PRO A 223 -35.33 -57.58 55.36
N VAL A 224 -36.63 -57.33 55.16
CA VAL A 224 -37.47 -58.06 54.17
C VAL A 224 -37.72 -57.27 52.87
N ALA A 225 -37.47 -55.96 52.85
CA ALA A 225 -37.65 -55.10 51.67
C ALA A 225 -36.32 -54.71 50.96
N MET A 226 -35.16 -55.15 51.47
CA MET A 226 -33.86 -54.62 51.04
C MET A 226 -33.49 -54.92 49.59
N ARG A 227 -33.86 -56.08 49.03
CA ARG A 227 -33.44 -56.48 47.68
C ARG A 227 -34.05 -55.61 46.58
N ASP A 228 -35.35 -55.35 46.66
CA ASP A 228 -36.06 -54.53 45.66
C ASP A 228 -35.72 -53.05 45.85
N ALA A 229 -35.51 -52.62 47.09
CA ALA A 229 -35.10 -51.25 47.39
C ALA A 229 -33.67 -50.94 46.94
N ASP A 230 -32.73 -51.88 47.06
CA ASP A 230 -31.35 -51.75 46.51
C ASP A 230 -31.37 -51.59 44.99
N ALA A 231 -32.19 -52.38 44.30
CA ALA A 231 -32.32 -52.29 42.84
C ALA A 231 -32.85 -50.91 42.42
N VAL A 232 -33.90 -50.42 43.07
CA VAL A 232 -34.49 -49.09 42.83
C VAL A 232 -33.51 -47.97 43.16
N LEU A 233 -32.75 -48.08 44.25
CA LEU A 233 -31.72 -47.10 44.62
C LEU A 233 -30.62 -47.02 43.57
N LYS A 234 -30.16 -48.18 43.09
CA LYS A 234 -29.10 -48.25 42.08
C LYS A 234 -29.56 -47.68 40.74
N GLU A 235 -30.81 -47.95 40.34
CA GLU A 235 -31.43 -47.38 39.15
C GLU A 235 -31.65 -45.87 39.29
N THR A 236 -32.05 -45.40 40.48
CA THR A 236 -32.21 -43.96 40.76
C THR A 236 -30.88 -43.22 40.78
N GLN A 237 -29.83 -43.81 41.35
CA GLN A 237 -28.47 -43.23 41.32
C GLN A 237 -27.90 -43.16 39.91
N ALA A 238 -28.12 -44.21 39.10
CA ALA A 238 -27.74 -44.20 37.69
C ALA A 238 -28.47 -43.07 36.95
N LEU A 239 -29.80 -42.96 37.11
CA LEU A 239 -30.60 -41.90 36.50
C LEU A 239 -30.16 -40.49 36.94
N VAL A 240 -29.86 -40.29 38.23
CA VAL A 240 -29.37 -39.00 38.75
C VAL A 240 -28.02 -38.64 38.13
N THR A 241 -27.14 -39.63 37.95
CA THR A 241 -25.83 -39.45 37.33
C THR A 241 -25.98 -39.08 35.86
N ASP A 242 -26.83 -39.79 35.12
CA ASP A 242 -27.12 -39.52 33.71
C ASP A 242 -27.75 -38.14 33.52
N LEU A 243 -28.72 -37.77 34.36
CA LEU A 243 -29.33 -36.44 34.34
C LEU A 243 -28.33 -35.32 34.63
N ARG A 244 -27.40 -35.51 35.56
CA ARG A 244 -26.34 -34.54 35.84
C ARG A 244 -25.39 -34.39 34.65
N ALA A 245 -25.01 -35.50 34.02
CA ALA A 245 -24.16 -35.48 32.84
C ALA A 245 -24.83 -34.69 31.69
N VAL A 246 -26.10 -34.98 31.41
CA VAL A 246 -26.89 -34.26 30.39
C VAL A 246 -27.02 -32.77 30.72
N VAL A 247 -27.29 -32.41 31.98
CA VAL A 247 -27.40 -31.01 32.40
C VAL A 247 -26.08 -30.27 32.24
N GLU A 248 -24.96 -30.84 32.66
CA GLU A 248 -23.65 -30.19 32.53
C GLU A 248 -23.19 -30.07 31.07
N GLU A 249 -23.41 -31.10 30.25
CA GLU A 249 -23.10 -31.09 28.82
C GLU A 249 -23.93 -30.02 28.08
N ASN A 250 -25.24 -29.97 28.32
CA ASN A 250 -26.10 -28.96 27.70
C ASN A 250 -25.82 -27.56 28.22
N ARG A 251 -25.52 -27.39 29.50
CA ARG A 251 -25.17 -26.08 30.09
C ARG A 251 -23.88 -25.52 29.50
N ALA A 252 -22.87 -26.37 29.29
CA ALA A 252 -21.63 -25.98 28.65
C ALA A 252 -21.85 -25.60 27.17
N ALA A 253 -22.58 -26.43 26.43
CA ALA A 253 -22.91 -26.17 25.02
C ALA A 253 -23.72 -24.88 24.84
N LEU A 254 -24.74 -24.66 25.67
CA LEU A 254 -25.57 -23.46 25.66
C LEU A 254 -24.75 -22.21 25.95
N ARG A 255 -23.87 -22.23 26.96
CA ARG A 255 -22.97 -21.10 27.26
C ARG A 255 -22.05 -20.75 26.11
N VAL A 256 -21.44 -21.73 25.47
CA VAL A 256 -20.55 -21.48 24.31
C VAL A 256 -21.36 -20.85 23.16
N PHE A 257 -22.55 -21.38 22.88
CA PHE A 257 -23.42 -20.84 21.83
C PHE A 257 -23.89 -19.40 22.15
N THR A 258 -24.32 -19.11 23.38
CA THR A 258 -24.81 -17.78 23.77
C THR A 258 -23.69 -16.75 23.92
N ASP A 259 -22.61 -17.11 24.62
CA ASP A 259 -21.57 -16.15 25.01
C ASP A 259 -20.56 -15.92 23.88
N GLN A 260 -20.28 -16.94 23.05
CA GLN A 260 -19.29 -16.84 21.97
C GLN A 260 -19.94 -16.83 20.59
N GLY A 261 -20.98 -17.63 20.36
CA GLY A 261 -21.65 -17.73 19.07
C GLY A 261 -22.46 -16.47 18.75
N LEU A 262 -23.53 -16.23 19.51
CA LEU A 262 -24.45 -15.12 19.26
C LEU A 262 -23.80 -13.74 19.42
N ALA A 263 -22.90 -13.58 20.39
CA ALA A 263 -22.17 -12.33 20.59
C ALA A 263 -21.31 -11.92 19.38
N GLN A 264 -20.88 -12.88 18.56
CA GLN A 264 -20.10 -12.62 17.34
C GLN A 264 -20.97 -12.37 16.09
N VAL A 265 -22.25 -12.75 16.11
CA VAL A 265 -23.16 -12.54 14.99
C VAL A 265 -23.39 -11.06 14.75
N ALA A 266 -23.71 -10.27 15.79
CA ALA A 266 -23.99 -8.84 15.61
C ALA A 266 -22.80 -8.02 15.05
N PRO A 267 -21.54 -8.19 15.53
CA PRO A 267 -20.37 -7.57 14.94
C PRO A 267 -20.10 -8.01 13.49
N ALA A 268 -20.21 -9.31 13.20
CA ALA A 268 -20.01 -9.83 11.84
C ALA A 268 -21.02 -9.24 10.85
N MET A 269 -22.27 -9.08 11.27
CA MET A 269 -23.33 -8.47 10.48
C MET A 269 -23.09 -6.98 10.24
N ALA A 270 -22.58 -6.26 11.25
CA ALA A 270 -22.21 -4.86 11.11
C ALA A 270 -21.05 -4.67 10.11
N GLU A 271 -20.07 -5.56 10.15
CA GLU A 271 -18.92 -5.55 9.24
C GLU A 271 -19.33 -5.92 7.80
N ALA A 272 -20.19 -6.94 7.64
CA ALA A 272 -20.75 -7.31 6.33
C ALA A 272 -21.51 -6.14 5.69
N ARG A 273 -22.36 -5.44 6.44
CA ARG A 273 -23.06 -4.23 5.96
C ARG A 273 -22.12 -3.09 5.60
N ARG A 274 -21.01 -2.94 6.34
CA ARG A 274 -19.99 -1.94 6.03
C ARG A 274 -19.29 -2.27 4.72
N LEU A 275 -18.89 -3.53 4.55
CA LEU A 275 -18.26 -4.04 3.35
C LEU A 275 -19.16 -3.87 2.12
N MET A 276 -20.45 -4.21 2.23
CA MET A 276 -21.41 -4.02 1.14
C MET A 276 -21.55 -2.56 0.72
N ARG A 277 -21.59 -1.61 1.66
CA ARG A 277 -21.63 -0.17 1.32
C ARG A 277 -20.35 0.31 0.65
N THR A 278 -19.19 -0.17 1.09
CA THR A 278 -17.91 0.16 0.47
C THR A 278 -17.82 -0.42 -0.95
N LEU A 279 -18.30 -1.64 -1.16
CA LEU A 279 -18.35 -2.26 -2.48
C LEU A 279 -19.33 -1.54 -3.41
N ASP A 280 -20.54 -1.20 -2.96
CA ASP A 280 -21.51 -0.41 -3.75
C ASP A 280 -20.94 0.95 -4.13
N TYR A 281 -20.20 1.61 -3.22
CA TYR A 281 -19.50 2.85 -3.53
C TYR A 281 -18.42 2.66 -4.61
N ILE A 282 -17.55 1.66 -4.48
CA ILE A 282 -16.48 1.39 -5.45
C ILE A 282 -17.07 1.03 -6.82
N LEU A 283 -18.10 0.19 -6.87
CA LEU A 283 -18.74 -0.21 -8.13
C LEU A 283 -19.39 0.97 -8.83
N ARG A 284 -20.07 1.85 -8.11
CA ARG A 284 -20.64 3.08 -8.68
C ARG A 284 -19.58 4.08 -9.12
N GLU A 285 -18.46 4.17 -8.40
CA GLU A 285 -17.35 5.05 -8.77
C GLU A 285 -16.67 4.57 -10.07
N ILE A 286 -16.43 3.26 -10.20
CA ILE A 286 -15.88 2.66 -11.41
C ILE A 286 -16.82 2.83 -12.62
N ASP A 287 -18.13 2.67 -12.42
CA ASP A 287 -19.13 2.85 -13.49
C ASP A 287 -19.23 4.32 -13.94
N ARG A 288 -18.95 5.26 -13.03
CA ARG A 288 -19.11 6.70 -13.27
C ARG A 288 -17.85 7.36 -13.85
N ASP A 289 -16.67 6.98 -13.38
CA ASP A 289 -15.40 7.50 -13.89
C ASP A 289 -14.25 6.45 -13.76
N PRO A 290 -14.15 5.50 -14.71
CA PRO A 290 -13.11 4.48 -14.67
C PRO A 290 -11.69 5.05 -14.89
N GLN A 291 -11.57 6.25 -15.47
CA GLN A 291 -10.28 6.88 -15.71
C GLN A 291 -9.74 7.58 -14.46
N ALA A 292 -10.60 8.27 -13.70
CA ALA A 292 -10.19 8.93 -12.45
C ALA A 292 -9.68 7.93 -11.39
N TYR A 293 -10.32 6.76 -11.25
CA TYR A 293 -9.88 5.75 -10.28
C TYR A 293 -8.54 5.09 -10.64
N LEU A 294 -8.29 4.85 -11.94
CA LEU A 294 -7.05 4.20 -12.41
C LEU A 294 -5.86 5.17 -12.51
N LEU A 295 -6.12 6.47 -12.71
CA LEU A 295 -5.08 7.48 -12.92
C LEU A 295 -4.80 8.32 -11.66
N GLY A 296 -5.66 8.24 -10.65
CA GLY A 296 -5.58 9.04 -9.43
C GLY A 296 -5.98 10.49 -9.72
N ASP A 297 -6.90 11.04 -8.93
CA ASP A 297 -7.43 12.39 -9.13
C ASP A 297 -6.33 13.43 -9.39
N SER A 298 -6.39 14.03 -10.59
CA SER A 298 -5.80 15.32 -10.86
C SER A 298 -6.40 16.35 -9.90
N VAL A 299 -5.55 16.84 -9.00
CA VAL A 299 -5.81 17.86 -7.96
C VAL A 299 -6.77 18.95 -8.46
N PRO A 300 -7.79 19.36 -7.68
CA PRO A 300 -8.71 20.41 -8.10
C PRO A 300 -7.96 21.73 -8.29
N GLU A 301 -8.06 22.28 -9.50
CA GLU A 301 -7.54 23.59 -9.86
C GLU A 301 -8.36 24.65 -9.11
N TYR A 302 -7.78 25.23 -8.06
CA TYR A 302 -8.35 26.39 -7.38
C TYR A 302 -8.24 27.58 -8.32
N GLY A 303 -9.36 27.97 -8.93
CA GLY A 303 -9.47 29.24 -9.63
C GLY A 303 -9.17 30.37 -8.66
N ALA A 304 -8.10 31.12 -8.91
CA ALA A 304 -7.86 32.36 -8.21
C ALA A 304 -8.99 33.33 -8.57
N GLU A 305 -9.82 33.67 -7.59
CA GLU A 305 -10.66 34.87 -7.66
C GLU A 305 -9.71 36.08 -7.76
N GLU A 306 -9.69 36.73 -8.91
CA GLU A 306 -9.04 38.03 -9.10
C GLU A 306 -9.82 39.07 -8.29
N GLU A 307 -9.17 39.65 -7.27
CA GLU A 307 -9.57 40.93 -6.65
C GLU A 307 -9.16 42.13 -7.51
#